data_AF-A0A6S6SQA2-F1
#
_entry.id   AF-A0A6S6SQA2-F1
#
_cell.length_a   1.000
_cell.length_b   1.000
_cell.length_c   1.000
_cell.angle_alpha   90.00
_cell.angle_beta   90.00
_cell.angle_gamma   90.00
#
_symmetry.space_group_name_H-M   'P 1'
#
loop_
_entity.id
_entity.type
_entity.pdbx_description
1 polymer ?
#
loop_
_entity_poly.entity_id
_entity_poly.type
_entity_poly.pdbx_seq_one_letter_code
_entity_poly.pdbx_strand_id
1 'polypeptide(L)'
;MKDKTWLHDISEVVNGSVLKIIKNYLKLNPDADEDKVEQTIIKLIDIPKKPIGLIELVSDLDIETVTEIFIRINSKGVVLSQADFAMSKISSNTEYGGNELRKMIDYFCHLVISPEFHKHIEDNDKEFTKTDLYQKIKWLRSEKDDLYDPDYNDLIRVAFTSQFNRGKLSDLVSLLSGRNFEKRTFETEIAEQSFKKLRTGIINFSNETNFKRFLMIIRSAGFIDSKLIRSQNVINFAYILYLKLKELGVNAVEIEKFVKRWFVYSILTKRYSGSPESTFDFDIKQISHKTMDEYLKEKEEAELSDAFWNASLPRSLDTSVASSPYFHIYLASQVKANDKGFLSKDVLVGDLISLRGDIHHLFPKDYLKKNGYEQNKYNQIANYVYMQQEINIKVGNKSPSEYFSLLIENFEKSDERFSGINNQQELLENFRMHCIPETVIGNQASDYEEFLNERRKLMAHKIKEYYFSL
;
A
#
# COMPACT_ATOMS: atom_id res chain seq x y z
N MET A 1 12.66 31.36 -25.26
CA MET A 1 13.19 32.31 -24.25
C MET A 1 13.05 31.65 -22.89
N LYS A 2 14.07 31.75 -22.04
CA LYS A 2 14.02 31.27 -20.65
C LYS A 2 12.88 31.99 -19.92
N ASP A 3 12.15 31.26 -19.07
CA ASP A 3 11.03 31.80 -18.30
C ASP A 3 11.53 32.97 -17.43
N LYS A 4 10.93 34.15 -17.59
CA LYS A 4 11.37 35.38 -16.91
C LYS A 4 11.02 35.39 -15.43
N THR A 5 10.13 34.50 -15.00
CA THR A 5 9.76 34.33 -13.58
C THR A 5 10.81 33.53 -12.80
N TRP A 6 11.72 32.84 -13.49
CA TRP A 6 12.73 31.95 -12.89
C TRP A 6 14.14 32.56 -12.87
N LEU A 7 14.80 32.52 -11.70
CA LEU A 7 16.22 32.85 -11.55
C LEU A 7 17.08 31.62 -11.86
N HIS A 8 17.68 31.59 -13.05
CA HIS A 8 18.43 30.42 -13.54
C HIS A 8 19.80 30.21 -12.90
N ASP A 9 20.42 31.26 -12.36
CA ASP A 9 21.71 31.19 -11.69
C ASP A 9 21.64 31.96 -10.38
N ILE A 10 21.59 31.22 -9.27
CA ILE A 10 21.56 31.79 -7.93
C ILE A 10 22.97 32.05 -7.37
N SER A 11 24.03 31.64 -8.06
CA SER A 11 25.41 31.93 -7.62
C SER A 11 25.70 33.44 -7.65
N GLU A 12 25.05 34.18 -8.55
CA GLU A 12 25.09 35.65 -8.58
C GLU A 12 24.51 36.29 -7.31
N VAL A 13 23.55 35.63 -6.65
CA VAL A 13 22.98 36.11 -5.38
C VAL A 13 23.97 35.95 -4.23
N VAL A 14 24.82 34.92 -4.29
CA VAL A 14 25.82 34.60 -3.28
C VAL A 14 27.09 35.45 -3.44
N ASN A 15 27.51 35.74 -4.68
CA ASN A 15 28.78 36.39 -4.99
C ASN A 15 28.64 37.81 -5.60
N GLY A 16 27.42 38.26 -5.90
CA GLY A 16 27.15 39.47 -6.67
C GLY A 16 26.38 40.56 -5.91
N SER A 17 25.90 41.57 -6.66
CA SER A 17 25.17 42.71 -6.09
C SER A 17 23.67 42.42 -5.99
N VAL A 18 23.21 42.22 -4.75
CA VAL A 18 21.80 41.96 -4.37
C VAL A 18 20.84 42.98 -4.98
N LEU A 19 21.15 44.28 -4.83
CA LEU A 19 20.34 45.37 -5.34
C LEU A 19 20.18 45.31 -6.86
N LYS A 20 21.21 44.84 -7.58
CA LYS A 20 21.16 44.72 -9.04
C LYS A 20 20.25 43.56 -9.46
N ILE A 21 20.27 42.46 -8.72
CA ILE A 21 19.44 41.28 -9.00
C ILE A 21 17.96 41.58 -8.74
N ILE A 22 17.64 42.20 -7.60
CA ILE A 22 16.26 42.62 -7.27
C ILE A 22 15.72 43.57 -8.35
N LYS A 23 16.49 44.61 -8.71
CA LYS A 23 16.09 45.58 -9.75
C LYS A 23 15.90 44.92 -11.11
N ASN A 24 16.78 44.00 -11.50
CA ASN A 24 16.65 43.29 -12.76
C ASN A 24 15.43 42.36 -12.79
N TYR A 25 15.15 41.68 -11.67
CA TYR A 25 13.99 40.79 -11.56
C TYR A 25 12.67 41.55 -11.62
N LEU A 26 12.54 42.66 -10.88
CA LEU A 26 11.34 43.51 -10.89
C LEU A 26 11.15 44.22 -12.24
N LYS A 27 12.23 44.57 -12.93
CA LYS A 27 12.15 45.11 -14.30
C LYS A 27 11.61 44.08 -15.30
N LEU A 28 11.88 42.81 -15.10
CA LEU A 28 11.39 41.72 -15.96
C LEU A 28 9.98 41.25 -15.55
N ASN A 29 9.59 41.46 -14.30
CA ASN A 29 8.32 41.03 -13.71
C ASN A 29 7.66 42.20 -12.95
N PRO A 30 7.06 43.17 -13.66
CA PRO A 30 6.52 44.40 -13.06
C PRO A 30 5.28 44.17 -12.17
N ASP A 31 4.58 43.05 -12.34
CA ASP A 31 3.41 42.67 -11.53
C ASP A 31 3.81 41.92 -10.24
N ALA A 32 5.11 41.69 -10.01
CA ALA A 32 5.60 41.00 -8.83
C ALA A 32 5.60 41.93 -7.61
N ASP A 33 5.20 41.39 -6.47
CA ASP A 33 5.26 42.06 -5.17
C ASP A 33 6.73 42.32 -4.77
N GLU A 34 7.11 43.60 -4.73
CA GLU A 34 8.47 44.06 -4.44
C GLU A 34 8.98 43.58 -3.08
N ASP A 35 8.16 43.71 -2.03
CA ASP A 35 8.51 43.30 -0.67
C ASP A 35 8.74 41.78 -0.61
N LYS A 36 7.91 41.01 -1.30
CA LYS A 36 8.03 39.55 -1.35
C LYS A 36 9.29 39.10 -2.10
N VAL A 37 9.65 39.78 -3.18
CA VAL A 37 10.86 39.50 -3.97
C VAL A 37 12.12 39.82 -3.14
N GLU A 38 12.14 40.97 -2.48
CA GLU A 38 13.25 41.38 -1.62
C GLU A 38 13.45 40.39 -0.46
N GLN A 39 12.39 40.04 0.27
CA GLN A 39 12.47 39.07 1.36
C GLN A 39 12.95 37.69 0.90
N THR A 40 12.51 37.25 -0.27
CA THR A 40 12.93 35.96 -0.84
C THR A 40 14.43 35.96 -1.19
N ILE A 41 14.91 37.02 -1.82
CA ILE A 41 16.32 37.14 -2.21
C ILE A 41 17.22 37.30 -0.97
N ILE A 42 16.77 38.02 0.06
CA ILE A 42 17.47 38.12 1.36
C ILE A 42 17.63 36.72 2.00
N LYS A 43 16.59 35.90 2.00
CA LYS A 43 16.67 34.51 2.51
C LYS A 43 17.71 33.67 1.76
N LEU A 44 17.87 33.88 0.45
CA LEU A 44 18.90 33.23 -0.38
C LEU A 44 20.32 33.67 0.01
N ILE A 45 20.52 34.95 0.30
CA ILE A 45 21.82 35.53 0.71
C ILE A 45 22.27 35.02 2.09
N ASP A 46 21.32 34.66 2.94
CA ASP A 46 21.62 34.13 4.26
C ASP A 46 22.01 32.65 4.24
N ILE A 47 21.87 31.93 3.12
CA ILE A 47 22.25 30.51 3.00
C ILE A 47 23.72 30.25 3.40
N PRO A 48 24.73 30.97 2.88
CA PRO A 48 26.13 30.77 3.26
C PRO A 48 26.43 31.16 4.71
N LYS A 49 25.60 32.00 5.32
CA LYS A 49 25.75 32.45 6.72
C LYS A 49 25.20 31.42 7.71
N LYS A 50 24.50 30.39 7.24
CA LYS A 50 23.98 29.34 8.12
C LYS A 50 25.16 28.54 8.67
N PRO A 51 25.33 28.46 10.00
CA PRO A 51 26.37 27.63 10.59
C PRO A 51 26.09 26.16 10.26
N ILE A 52 26.99 25.53 9.52
CA ILE A 52 26.98 24.08 9.32
C ILE A 52 27.80 23.47 10.45
N GLY A 53 27.13 22.75 11.35
CA GLY A 53 27.83 21.95 12.35
C GLY A 53 28.49 20.76 11.67
N LEU A 54 29.83 20.74 11.66
CA LEU A 54 30.59 19.55 11.28
C LEU A 54 30.84 18.73 12.55
N ILE A 55 30.37 17.50 12.55
CA ILE A 55 30.68 16.53 13.60
C ILE A 55 31.58 15.47 12.96
N GLU A 56 32.87 15.52 13.30
CA GLU A 56 33.81 14.47 12.92
C GLU A 56 33.71 13.32 13.92
N LEU A 57 33.44 12.14 13.39
CA LEU A 57 33.38 10.90 14.15
C LEU A 57 34.74 10.22 14.12
N VAL A 58 35.17 9.71 15.26
CA VAL A 58 36.42 8.96 15.38
C VAL A 58 36.33 7.67 14.55
N SER A 59 37.42 7.31 13.87
CA SER A 59 37.45 6.25 12.85
C SER A 59 37.28 4.82 13.40
N ASP A 60 37.38 4.64 14.72
CA ASP A 60 37.23 3.37 15.41
C ASP A 60 35.80 3.12 15.91
N LEU A 61 34.89 4.07 15.72
CA LEU A 61 33.47 3.87 16.04
C LEU A 61 32.87 2.78 15.15
N ASP A 62 32.14 1.88 15.79
CA ASP A 62 31.39 0.87 15.07
C ASP A 62 30.22 1.50 14.30
N ILE A 63 29.79 0.83 13.24
CA ILE A 63 28.76 1.34 12.33
C ILE A 63 27.40 1.50 13.03
N GLU A 64 27.09 0.73 14.07
CA GLU A 64 25.84 0.87 14.84
C GLU A 64 25.87 2.19 15.63
N THR A 65 26.99 2.49 16.30
CA THR A 65 27.20 3.77 17.00
C THR A 65 27.19 4.96 16.03
N VAL A 66 27.84 4.86 14.87
CA VAL A 66 27.79 5.91 13.83
C VAL A 66 26.34 6.13 13.35
N THR A 67 25.61 5.04 13.12
CA THR A 67 24.20 5.08 12.71
C THR A 67 23.32 5.69 13.80
N GLU A 68 23.50 5.33 15.06
CA GLU A 68 22.78 5.91 16.20
C GLU A 68 23.08 7.39 16.39
N ILE A 69 24.36 7.80 16.32
CA ILE A 69 24.76 9.21 16.42
C ILE A 69 24.09 10.01 15.31
N PHE A 70 24.11 9.50 14.08
CA PHE A 70 23.50 10.17 12.94
C PHE A 70 21.96 10.23 13.05
N ILE A 71 21.30 9.16 13.50
CA ILE A 71 19.84 9.16 13.76
C ILE A 71 19.50 10.17 14.86
N ARG A 72 20.27 10.23 15.95
CA ARG A 72 20.07 11.20 17.02
C ARG A 72 20.29 12.63 16.56
N ILE A 73 21.29 12.89 15.73
CA ILE A 73 21.53 14.23 15.15
C ILE A 73 20.37 14.64 14.24
N ASN A 74 19.85 13.72 13.42
CA ASN A 74 18.69 13.98 12.55
C ASN A 74 17.34 13.96 13.28
N SER A 75 17.29 13.57 14.55
CA SER A 75 16.05 13.49 15.33
C SER A 75 15.37 14.84 15.62
N LYS A 76 16.07 15.96 15.41
CA LYS A 76 15.49 17.32 15.46
C LYS A 76 15.06 17.84 14.08
N GLY A 77 15.27 17.08 13.01
CA GLY A 77 14.90 17.37 11.62
C GLY A 77 14.10 16.23 10.98
N VAL A 78 14.20 16.04 9.65
CA VAL A 78 13.61 14.87 8.97
C VAL A 78 14.40 13.63 9.42
N VAL A 79 13.71 12.70 10.10
CA VAL A 79 14.32 11.45 10.56
C VAL A 79 14.71 10.61 9.35
N LEU A 80 16.01 10.45 9.13
CA LEU A 80 16.53 9.55 8.10
C LEU A 80 16.30 8.10 8.53
N SER A 81 15.67 7.34 7.65
CA SER A 81 15.34 5.93 7.81
C SER A 81 16.57 5.05 7.58
N GLN A 82 16.53 3.80 8.06
CA GLN A 82 17.56 2.80 7.74
C GLN A 82 17.70 2.55 6.23
N ALA A 83 16.61 2.73 5.47
CA ALA A 83 16.66 2.66 4.00
C ALA A 83 17.49 3.81 3.40
N ASP A 84 17.45 5.00 3.99
CA ASP A 84 18.26 6.15 3.53
C ASP A 84 19.76 5.90 3.74
N PHE A 85 20.12 5.26 4.84
CA PHE A 85 21.50 4.83 5.08
C PHE A 85 21.95 3.76 4.10
N ALA A 86 21.09 2.75 3.85
CA ALA A 86 21.37 1.74 2.84
C ALA A 86 21.57 2.39 1.47
N MET A 87 20.68 3.31 1.07
CA MET A 87 20.76 4.06 -0.17
C MET A 87 22.03 4.91 -0.29
N SER A 88 22.49 5.50 0.82
CA SER A 88 23.75 6.25 0.89
C SER A 88 24.95 5.32 0.72
N LYS A 89 24.95 4.17 1.41
CA LYS A 89 26.02 3.17 1.31
C LYS A 89 26.10 2.59 -0.10
N ILE A 90 24.96 2.25 -0.70
CA ILE A 90 24.84 1.78 -2.08
C ILE A 90 25.43 2.84 -3.02
N SER A 91 25.00 4.10 -2.90
CA SER A 91 25.47 5.18 -3.77
C SER A 91 26.98 5.46 -3.63
N SER A 92 27.56 5.29 -2.44
CA SER A 92 28.98 5.55 -2.19
C SER A 92 29.92 4.51 -2.78
N ASN A 93 29.42 3.34 -3.15
CA ASN A 93 30.25 2.23 -3.62
C ASN A 93 30.26 2.19 -5.16
N THR A 94 31.37 2.62 -5.76
CA THR A 94 31.58 2.52 -7.22
C THR A 94 32.26 1.20 -7.61
N GLU A 95 32.95 0.54 -6.68
CA GLU A 95 33.72 -0.69 -6.93
C GLU A 95 32.83 -1.88 -7.31
N TYR A 96 31.67 -2.02 -6.66
CA TYR A 96 30.73 -3.12 -6.87
C TYR A 96 29.46 -2.69 -7.62
N GLY A 97 29.53 -1.55 -8.32
CA GLY A 97 28.43 -1.00 -9.14
C GLY A 97 27.24 -0.46 -8.34
N GLY A 98 27.48 -0.01 -7.11
CA GLY A 98 26.44 0.54 -6.24
C GLY A 98 25.79 1.82 -6.78
N ASN A 99 26.54 2.67 -7.48
CA ASN A 99 26.01 3.83 -8.21
C ASN A 99 24.97 3.44 -9.29
N GLU A 100 25.20 2.35 -10.03
CA GLU A 100 24.23 1.84 -11.01
C GLU A 100 23.00 1.24 -10.32
N LEU A 101 23.20 0.49 -9.22
CA LEU A 101 22.09 -0.06 -8.43
C LEU A 101 21.22 1.04 -7.85
N ARG A 102 21.82 2.12 -7.33
CA ARG A 102 21.11 3.29 -6.82
C ARG A 102 20.18 3.86 -7.89
N LYS A 103 20.71 4.11 -9.09
CA LYS A 103 19.93 4.60 -10.24
C LYS A 103 18.80 3.65 -10.60
N MET A 104 19.06 2.35 -10.62
CA MET A 104 18.04 1.34 -10.92
C MET A 104 16.89 1.38 -9.92
N ILE A 105 17.17 1.50 -8.63
CA ILE A 105 16.14 1.62 -7.58
C ILE A 105 15.30 2.88 -7.79
N ASP A 106 15.97 4.04 -7.89
CA ASP A 106 15.29 5.33 -8.03
C ASP A 106 14.43 5.38 -9.30
N TYR A 107 14.98 4.93 -10.44
CA TYR A 107 14.25 4.91 -11.70
C TYR A 107 13.13 3.88 -11.74
N PHE A 108 13.28 2.71 -11.12
CA PHE A 108 12.18 1.75 -11.01
C PHE A 108 11.00 2.38 -10.26
N CYS A 109 11.22 2.88 -9.05
CA CYS A 109 10.17 3.46 -8.21
C CYS A 109 9.49 4.66 -8.87
N HIS A 110 10.24 5.46 -9.63
CA HIS A 110 9.66 6.56 -10.39
C HIS A 110 8.84 6.09 -11.60
N LEU A 111 9.35 5.11 -12.36
CA LEU A 111 8.72 4.65 -13.60
C LEU A 111 7.44 3.84 -13.37
N VAL A 112 7.29 3.16 -12.21
CA VAL A 112 6.04 2.48 -11.86
C VAL A 112 4.88 3.48 -11.74
N ILE A 113 5.14 4.66 -11.17
CA ILE A 113 4.14 5.72 -10.97
C ILE A 113 3.97 6.61 -12.23
N SER A 114 5.09 6.95 -12.87
CA SER A 114 5.16 7.86 -14.01
C SER A 114 5.93 7.23 -15.17
N PRO A 115 5.33 6.29 -15.93
CA PRO A 115 5.94 5.62 -17.08
C PRO A 115 6.54 6.59 -18.11
N GLU A 116 5.98 7.78 -18.28
CA GLU A 116 6.44 8.83 -19.18
C GLU A 116 7.84 9.36 -18.86
N PHE A 117 8.30 9.19 -17.61
CA PHE A 117 9.63 9.60 -17.16
C PHE A 117 10.77 8.85 -17.88
N HIS A 118 10.48 7.75 -18.57
CA HIS A 118 11.49 7.02 -19.36
C HIS A 118 12.21 7.92 -20.37
N LYS A 119 11.52 8.89 -20.97
CA LYS A 119 12.11 9.84 -21.92
C LYS A 119 13.17 10.71 -21.24
N HIS A 120 12.88 11.18 -20.03
CA HIS A 120 13.83 11.97 -19.24
C HIS A 120 15.11 11.18 -18.97
N ILE A 121 14.99 9.88 -18.66
CA ILE A 121 16.15 9.00 -18.45
C ILE A 121 16.95 8.83 -19.75
N GLU A 122 16.28 8.58 -20.88
CA GLU A 122 16.94 8.43 -22.19
C GLU A 122 17.69 9.70 -22.63
N ASP A 123 17.12 10.87 -22.34
CA ASP A 123 17.71 12.16 -22.72
C ASP A 123 18.88 12.57 -21.81
N ASN A 124 18.79 12.30 -20.51
CA ASN A 124 19.70 12.87 -19.49
C ASN A 124 20.69 11.87 -18.88
N ASP A 125 20.40 10.56 -18.87
CA ASP A 125 21.29 9.51 -18.33
C ASP A 125 21.68 8.46 -19.38
N LYS A 126 22.41 8.93 -20.39
CA LYS A 126 22.88 8.12 -21.53
C LYS A 126 23.83 6.99 -21.14
N GLU A 127 24.47 7.09 -19.97
CA GLU A 127 25.33 6.03 -19.46
C GLU A 127 24.49 4.90 -18.88
N PHE A 128 23.53 5.23 -18.00
CA PHE A 128 22.66 4.22 -17.40
C PHE A 128 21.81 3.49 -18.44
N THR A 129 21.29 4.19 -19.45
CA THR A 129 20.48 3.57 -20.50
C THR A 129 21.20 2.50 -21.33
N LYS A 130 22.54 2.51 -21.34
CA LYS A 130 23.36 1.48 -22.00
C LYS A 130 23.60 0.25 -21.12
N THR A 131 23.31 0.33 -19.83
CA THR A 131 23.53 -0.78 -18.88
C THR A 131 22.49 -1.89 -19.05
N ASP A 132 22.86 -3.11 -18.64
CA ASP A 132 21.90 -4.23 -18.54
C ASP A 132 20.78 -3.93 -17.54
N LEU A 133 21.04 -3.16 -16.48
CA LEU A 133 20.04 -2.81 -15.47
C LEU A 133 18.88 -2.00 -16.06
N TYR A 134 19.16 -1.01 -16.91
CA TYR A 134 18.11 -0.25 -17.59
C TYR A 134 17.26 -1.15 -18.50
N GLN A 135 17.88 -2.08 -19.24
CA GLN A 135 17.14 -3.00 -20.11
C GLN A 135 16.15 -3.86 -19.33
N LYS A 136 16.47 -4.22 -18.06
CA LYS A 136 15.58 -4.99 -17.20
C LYS A 136 14.36 -4.21 -16.69
N ILE A 137 14.39 -2.88 -16.69
CA ILE A 137 13.28 -2.03 -16.22
C ILE A 137 12.59 -1.25 -17.33
N LYS A 138 13.08 -1.37 -18.58
CA LYS A 138 12.55 -0.67 -19.76
C LYS A 138 11.06 -0.95 -20.04
N TRP A 139 10.56 -2.11 -19.61
CA TRP A 139 9.16 -2.50 -19.76
C TRP A 139 8.19 -1.57 -19.02
N LEU A 140 8.65 -0.87 -17.97
CA LEU A 140 7.84 0.06 -17.19
C LEU A 140 7.30 1.25 -17.99
N ARG A 141 7.92 1.59 -19.12
CA ARG A 141 7.43 2.66 -20.03
C ARG A 141 5.99 2.44 -20.53
N SER A 142 5.50 1.20 -20.41
CA SER A 142 4.16 0.78 -20.82
C SER A 142 3.32 0.24 -19.66
N GLU A 143 3.82 0.33 -18.44
CA GLU A 143 3.08 -0.11 -17.25
C GLU A 143 1.94 0.86 -16.95
N LYS A 144 0.82 0.34 -16.45
CA LYS A 144 -0.40 1.10 -16.16
C LYS A 144 -1.11 0.61 -14.89
N ASP A 145 -0.69 -0.51 -14.33
CA ASP A 145 -1.24 -1.08 -13.10
C ASP A 145 -0.68 -0.29 -11.90
N ASP A 146 -1.57 0.24 -11.07
CA ASP A 146 -1.29 1.04 -9.87
C ASP A 146 -1.57 0.27 -8.56
N LEU A 147 -1.75 -1.06 -8.65
CA LEU A 147 -2.08 -1.88 -7.48
C LEU A 147 -0.95 -1.92 -6.45
N TYR A 148 0.30 -1.71 -6.88
CA TYR A 148 1.48 -1.67 -6.02
C TYR A 148 2.52 -0.69 -6.58
N ASP A 149 2.58 0.48 -5.95
CA ASP A 149 3.54 1.54 -6.27
C ASP A 149 4.59 1.63 -5.15
N PRO A 150 5.68 0.84 -5.21
CA PRO A 150 6.68 0.81 -4.14
C PRO A 150 7.59 2.04 -4.18
N ASP A 151 7.89 2.60 -3.01
CA ASP A 151 9.02 3.51 -2.87
C ASP A 151 10.36 2.75 -2.76
N TYR A 152 11.47 3.47 -2.64
CA TYR A 152 12.79 2.82 -2.52
C TYR A 152 12.95 2.04 -1.20
N ASN A 153 12.26 2.43 -0.14
CA ASN A 153 12.30 1.73 1.15
C ASN A 153 11.60 0.38 1.01
N ASP A 154 10.44 0.34 0.35
CA ASP A 154 9.71 -0.88 0.01
C ASP A 154 10.56 -1.81 -0.86
N LEU A 155 11.11 -1.29 -1.96
CA LEU A 155 11.92 -2.08 -2.88
C LEU A 155 13.15 -2.67 -2.18
N ILE A 156 13.90 -1.87 -1.44
CA ILE A 156 15.08 -2.34 -0.70
C ILE A 156 14.67 -3.36 0.34
N ARG A 157 13.59 -3.13 1.08
CA ARG A 157 13.09 -4.06 2.10
C ARG A 157 12.72 -5.41 1.49
N VAL A 158 12.02 -5.42 0.36
CA VAL A 158 11.64 -6.67 -0.32
C VAL A 158 12.85 -7.40 -0.88
N ALA A 159 13.72 -6.68 -1.60
CA ALA A 159 14.94 -7.23 -2.19
C ALA A 159 15.89 -7.79 -1.13
N PHE A 160 16.10 -7.06 -0.04
CA PHE A 160 16.93 -7.48 1.09
C PHE A 160 16.33 -8.68 1.80
N THR A 161 15.06 -8.61 2.21
CA THR A 161 14.48 -9.65 3.06
C THR A 161 14.43 -10.98 2.31
N SER A 162 14.01 -10.98 1.05
CA SER A 162 13.94 -12.21 0.24
C SER A 162 15.30 -12.86 -0.01
N GLN A 163 16.37 -12.08 -0.22
CA GLN A 163 17.70 -12.61 -0.57
C GLN A 163 18.60 -12.92 0.63
N PHE A 164 18.44 -12.21 1.75
CA PHE A 164 19.34 -12.31 2.90
C PHE A 164 18.74 -13.11 4.05
N ASN A 165 17.45 -13.46 4.00
CA ASN A 165 16.69 -14.06 5.09
C ASN A 165 16.79 -13.22 6.40
N ARG A 166 16.72 -11.90 6.25
CA ARG A 166 16.82 -10.92 7.33
C ARG A 166 15.83 -9.79 7.14
N GLY A 167 15.17 -9.35 8.21
CA GLY A 167 14.13 -8.30 8.13
C GLY A 167 14.55 -6.92 8.62
N LYS A 168 15.70 -6.80 9.28
CA LYS A 168 16.21 -5.55 9.85
C LYS A 168 17.10 -4.81 8.85
N LEU A 169 16.69 -3.64 8.39
CA LEU A 169 17.47 -2.87 7.39
C LEU A 169 18.84 -2.42 7.91
N SER A 170 19.02 -2.27 9.23
CA SER A 170 20.34 -2.02 9.84
C SER A 170 21.37 -3.11 9.52
N ASP A 171 20.91 -4.36 9.37
CA ASP A 171 21.78 -5.48 9.01
C ASP A 171 22.28 -5.31 7.56
N LEU A 172 21.47 -4.78 6.66
CA LEU A 172 21.89 -4.50 5.28
C LEU A 172 23.03 -3.48 5.24
N VAL A 173 22.92 -2.39 6.00
CA VAL A 173 23.97 -1.36 6.09
C VAL A 173 25.29 -1.96 6.59
N SER A 174 25.21 -2.83 7.59
CA SER A 174 26.36 -3.54 8.15
C SER A 174 26.99 -4.48 7.13
N LEU A 175 26.18 -5.27 6.42
CA LEU A 175 26.62 -6.22 5.39
C LEU A 175 27.27 -5.53 4.19
N LEU A 176 26.67 -4.45 3.69
CA LEU A 176 27.25 -3.63 2.62
C LEU A 176 28.54 -2.92 3.04
N SER A 177 28.78 -2.79 4.34
CA SER A 177 30.05 -2.29 4.88
C SER A 177 31.10 -3.39 5.06
N GLY A 178 30.76 -4.66 4.82
CA GLY A 178 31.65 -5.81 4.97
C GLY A 178 31.63 -6.43 6.37
N ARG A 179 30.65 -6.13 7.22
CA ARG A 179 30.61 -6.60 8.60
C ARG A 179 30.48 -8.12 8.69
N ASN A 180 31.45 -8.77 9.32
CA ASN A 180 31.33 -10.13 9.81
C ASN A 180 30.69 -10.11 11.20
N PHE A 181 29.46 -10.63 11.34
CA PHE A 181 28.75 -10.64 12.63
C PHE A 181 29.38 -11.57 13.67
N GLU A 182 30.03 -12.65 13.24
CA GLU A 182 30.64 -13.64 14.15
C GLU A 182 32.01 -13.14 14.64
N LYS A 183 32.87 -12.73 13.70
CA LYS A 183 34.23 -12.26 14.01
C LYS A 183 34.29 -10.82 14.48
N ARG A 184 33.20 -10.05 14.30
CA ARG A 184 33.14 -8.61 14.57
C ARG A 184 34.22 -7.81 13.82
N THR A 185 34.56 -8.25 12.60
CA THR A 185 35.53 -7.63 11.68
C THR A 185 34.84 -7.04 10.45
N PHE A 186 35.59 -6.29 9.64
CA PHE A 186 35.16 -5.85 8.32
C PHE A 186 36.00 -6.54 7.24
N GLU A 187 35.33 -7.20 6.30
CA GLU A 187 35.92 -8.06 5.28
C GLU A 187 35.41 -7.63 3.90
N THR A 188 36.32 -7.37 2.97
CA THR A 188 36.01 -6.91 1.61
C THR A 188 35.17 -7.94 0.85
N GLU A 189 35.43 -9.22 1.07
CA GLU A 189 34.70 -10.33 0.46
C GLU A 189 33.22 -10.35 0.89
N ILE A 190 32.92 -9.97 2.15
CA ILE A 190 31.54 -9.86 2.63
C ILE A 190 30.84 -8.70 1.94
N ALA A 191 31.51 -7.56 1.76
CA ALA A 191 30.95 -6.42 1.06
C ALA A 191 30.63 -6.79 -0.39
N GLU A 192 31.58 -7.38 -1.12
CA GLU A 192 31.41 -7.81 -2.51
C GLU A 192 30.24 -8.80 -2.66
N GLN A 193 30.18 -9.83 -1.80
CA GLN A 193 29.08 -10.80 -1.82
C GLN A 193 27.73 -10.15 -1.47
N SER A 194 27.71 -9.20 -0.55
CA SER A 194 26.49 -8.48 -0.17
C SER A 194 25.96 -7.63 -1.32
N PHE A 195 26.82 -6.91 -2.05
CA PHE A 195 26.42 -6.18 -3.24
C PHE A 195 25.92 -7.11 -4.36
N LYS A 196 26.56 -8.27 -4.57
CA LYS A 196 26.07 -9.28 -5.52
C LYS A 196 24.69 -9.80 -5.17
N LYS A 197 24.45 -10.16 -3.90
CA LYS A 197 23.13 -10.62 -3.41
C LYS A 197 22.07 -9.54 -3.54
N LEU A 198 22.39 -8.31 -3.15
CA LEU A 198 21.47 -7.18 -3.26
C LEU A 198 21.09 -6.91 -4.72
N ARG A 199 22.07 -6.94 -5.64
CA ARG A 199 21.83 -6.82 -7.08
C ARG A 199 20.85 -7.87 -7.58
N THR A 200 21.04 -9.13 -7.19
CA THR A 200 20.09 -10.21 -7.53
C THR A 200 18.69 -9.92 -6.99
N GLY A 201 18.56 -9.45 -5.75
CA GLY A 201 17.28 -9.10 -5.15
C GLY A 201 16.56 -7.98 -5.89
N ILE A 202 17.26 -6.90 -6.23
CA ILE A 202 16.71 -5.75 -6.98
C ILE A 202 16.29 -6.20 -8.39
N ILE A 203 17.10 -7.02 -9.06
CA ILE A 203 16.76 -7.57 -10.39
C ILE A 203 15.52 -8.47 -10.30
N ASN A 204 15.41 -9.30 -9.27
CA ASN A 204 14.28 -10.19 -9.09
C ASN A 204 12.99 -9.42 -8.76
N PHE A 205 13.08 -8.37 -7.94
CA PHE A 205 11.97 -7.47 -7.63
C PHE A 205 11.48 -6.72 -8.88
N SER A 206 12.40 -6.18 -9.67
CA SER A 206 12.07 -5.36 -10.84
C SER A 206 11.76 -6.17 -12.11
N ASN A 207 11.89 -7.48 -12.05
CA ASN A 207 11.63 -8.36 -13.18
C ASN A 207 10.14 -8.32 -13.57
N GLU A 208 9.87 -7.99 -14.83
CA GLU A 208 8.50 -7.87 -15.37
C GLU A 208 7.61 -9.08 -15.04
N THR A 209 8.12 -10.29 -15.25
CA THR A 209 7.35 -11.51 -15.03
C THR A 209 7.04 -11.72 -13.56
N ASN A 210 8.01 -11.47 -12.66
CA ASN A 210 7.79 -11.58 -11.23
C ASN A 210 6.78 -10.56 -10.73
N PHE A 211 6.98 -9.28 -11.09
CA PHE A 211 6.14 -8.18 -10.66
C PHE A 211 4.69 -8.36 -11.14
N LYS A 212 4.49 -8.58 -12.45
CA LYS A 212 3.14 -8.76 -13.02
C LYS A 212 2.44 -10.01 -12.48
N ARG A 213 3.14 -11.14 -12.36
CA ARG A 213 2.53 -12.36 -11.78
C ARG A 213 2.15 -12.18 -10.32
N PHE A 214 2.98 -11.49 -9.54
CA PHE A 214 2.64 -11.16 -8.16
C PHE A 214 1.36 -10.31 -8.08
N LEU A 215 1.26 -9.24 -8.87
CA LEU A 215 0.03 -8.42 -8.90
C LEU A 215 -1.19 -9.23 -9.36
N MET A 216 -1.05 -10.11 -10.34
CA MET A 216 -2.12 -11.02 -10.75
C MET A 216 -2.60 -11.93 -9.61
N ILE A 217 -1.69 -12.43 -8.76
CA ILE A 217 -2.04 -13.24 -7.58
C ILE A 217 -2.84 -12.42 -6.56
N ILE A 218 -2.43 -11.17 -6.31
CA ILE A 218 -3.15 -10.27 -5.40
C ILE A 218 -4.55 -9.92 -5.96
N ARG A 219 -4.65 -9.62 -7.26
CA ARG A 219 -5.94 -9.42 -7.95
C ARG A 219 -6.81 -10.68 -7.90
N SER A 220 -6.23 -11.87 -8.06
CA SER A 220 -6.99 -13.13 -8.02
C SER A 220 -7.51 -13.48 -6.63
N ALA A 221 -7.01 -12.86 -5.56
CA ALA A 221 -7.62 -12.88 -4.24
C ALA A 221 -8.77 -11.86 -4.08
N GLY A 222 -9.05 -11.02 -5.07
CA GLY A 222 -10.12 -10.01 -5.01
C GLY A 222 -9.66 -8.60 -4.63
N PHE A 223 -8.35 -8.38 -4.43
CA PHE A 223 -7.77 -7.04 -4.24
C PHE A 223 -7.46 -6.42 -5.60
N ILE A 224 -8.49 -5.86 -6.22
CA ILE A 224 -8.47 -5.37 -7.62
C ILE A 224 -8.18 -3.86 -7.76
N ASP A 225 -8.17 -3.12 -6.66
CA ASP A 225 -7.94 -1.68 -6.60
C ASP A 225 -7.01 -1.37 -5.42
N SER A 226 -6.05 -0.46 -5.61
CA SER A 226 -5.05 -0.08 -4.62
C SER A 226 -5.65 0.40 -3.29
N LYS A 227 -6.85 0.98 -3.32
CA LYS A 227 -7.57 1.42 -2.11
C LYS A 227 -7.91 0.26 -1.18
N LEU A 228 -8.08 -0.96 -1.71
CA LEU A 228 -8.34 -2.15 -0.89
C LEU A 228 -7.11 -2.56 -0.07
N ILE A 229 -5.90 -2.15 -0.48
CA ILE A 229 -4.64 -2.49 0.16
C ILE A 229 -4.22 -1.35 1.10
N ARG A 230 -4.45 -1.53 2.39
CA ARG A 230 -4.21 -0.47 3.41
C ARG A 230 -2.85 -0.53 4.09
N SER A 231 -2.08 -1.59 3.89
CA SER A 231 -0.80 -1.79 4.58
C SER A 231 0.29 -2.16 3.59
N GLN A 232 1.23 -1.22 3.41
CA GLN A 232 2.39 -1.40 2.56
C GLN A 232 3.27 -2.57 3.04
N ASN A 233 3.44 -2.72 4.35
CA ASN A 233 4.19 -3.84 4.92
C ASN A 233 3.59 -5.20 4.56
N VAL A 234 2.25 -5.30 4.48
CA VAL A 234 1.61 -6.59 4.16
C VAL A 234 1.85 -6.97 2.70
N ILE A 235 1.71 -6.02 1.75
CA ILE A 235 2.00 -6.29 0.34
C ILE A 235 3.51 -6.51 0.11
N ASN A 236 4.38 -5.76 0.79
CA ASN A 236 5.83 -5.98 0.77
C ASN A 236 6.17 -7.41 1.20
N PHE A 237 5.61 -7.88 2.32
CA PHE A 237 5.90 -9.23 2.79
C PHE A 237 5.30 -10.32 1.87
N ALA A 238 4.12 -10.09 1.31
CA ALA A 238 3.57 -11.00 0.31
C ALA A 238 4.50 -11.11 -0.91
N TYR A 239 5.15 -10.01 -1.33
CA TYR A 239 6.10 -10.06 -2.43
C TYR A 239 7.44 -10.69 -2.02
N ILE A 240 7.91 -10.46 -0.79
CA ILE A 240 9.05 -11.19 -0.19
C ILE A 240 8.79 -12.70 -0.25
N LEU A 241 7.60 -13.14 0.18
CA LEU A 241 7.21 -14.54 0.17
C LEU A 241 7.20 -15.10 -1.26
N TYR A 242 6.58 -14.38 -2.21
CA TYR A 242 6.56 -14.79 -3.62
C TYR A 242 7.98 -15.03 -4.16
N LEU A 243 8.89 -14.06 -3.97
CA LEU A 243 10.27 -14.15 -4.45
C LEU A 243 11.03 -15.27 -3.74
N LYS A 244 10.83 -15.43 -2.43
CA LYS A 244 11.51 -16.46 -1.64
C LYS A 244 11.08 -17.87 -2.04
N LEU A 245 9.78 -18.12 -2.20
CA LEU A 245 9.30 -19.44 -2.62
C LEU A 245 9.77 -19.79 -4.03
N LYS A 246 9.86 -18.79 -4.91
CA LYS A 246 10.43 -18.98 -6.25
C LYS A 246 11.92 -19.37 -6.18
N GLU A 247 12.70 -18.71 -5.33
CA GLU A 247 14.10 -19.06 -5.08
C GLU A 247 14.26 -20.48 -4.52
N LEU A 248 13.34 -20.91 -3.65
CA LEU A 248 13.29 -22.27 -3.09
C LEU A 248 12.79 -23.34 -4.08
N GLY A 249 12.42 -22.96 -5.31
CA GLY A 249 11.95 -23.90 -6.34
C GLY A 249 10.54 -24.44 -6.10
N VAL A 250 9.72 -23.77 -5.28
CA VAL A 250 8.32 -24.16 -5.04
C VAL A 250 7.52 -24.02 -6.35
N ASN A 251 6.61 -24.96 -6.60
CA ASN A 251 5.78 -24.93 -7.79
C ASN A 251 4.87 -23.68 -7.82
N ALA A 252 4.64 -23.11 -9.01
CA ALA A 252 3.87 -21.89 -9.20
C ALA A 252 2.44 -21.96 -8.63
N VAL A 253 1.78 -23.13 -8.66
CA VAL A 253 0.42 -23.32 -8.11
C VAL A 253 0.42 -23.15 -6.60
N GLU A 254 1.39 -23.76 -5.91
CA GLU A 254 1.54 -23.63 -4.45
C GLU A 254 1.98 -22.20 -4.07
N ILE A 255 2.84 -21.56 -4.87
CA ILE A 255 3.20 -20.15 -4.65
C ILE A 255 1.95 -19.26 -4.66
N GLU A 256 1.09 -19.42 -5.67
CA GLU A 256 -0.16 -18.65 -5.75
C GLU A 256 -1.03 -18.85 -4.51
N LYS A 257 -1.26 -20.10 -4.09
CA LYS A 257 -2.01 -20.43 -2.87
C LYS A 257 -1.39 -19.78 -1.63
N PHE A 258 -0.09 -19.99 -1.38
CA PHE A 258 0.57 -19.48 -0.18
C PHE A 258 0.62 -17.96 -0.13
N VAL A 259 0.85 -17.29 -1.26
CA VAL A 259 0.91 -15.82 -1.30
C VAL A 259 -0.47 -15.23 -0.99
N LYS A 260 -1.57 -15.75 -1.57
CA LYS A 260 -2.93 -15.26 -1.26
C LYS A 260 -3.29 -15.50 0.20
N ARG A 261 -3.09 -16.73 0.69
CA ARG A 261 -3.37 -17.13 2.08
C ARG A 261 -2.60 -16.26 3.05
N TRP A 262 -1.28 -16.15 2.88
CA TRP A 262 -0.43 -15.37 3.78
C TRP A 262 -0.73 -13.88 3.75
N PHE A 263 -1.04 -13.32 2.57
CA PHE A 263 -1.44 -11.91 2.44
C PHE A 263 -2.70 -11.61 3.26
N VAL A 264 -3.77 -12.38 3.06
CA VAL A 264 -5.04 -12.17 3.78
C VAL A 264 -4.90 -12.47 5.27
N TYR A 265 -4.20 -13.54 5.63
CA TYR A 265 -3.87 -13.87 7.01
C TYR A 265 -3.16 -12.70 7.71
N SER A 266 -2.15 -12.10 7.07
CA SER A 266 -1.38 -10.99 7.63
C SER A 266 -2.24 -9.74 7.89
N ILE A 267 -3.28 -9.50 7.07
CA ILE A 267 -4.26 -8.43 7.31
C ILE A 267 -5.16 -8.80 8.50
N LEU A 268 -5.71 -10.01 8.52
CA LEU A 268 -6.63 -10.49 9.57
C LEU A 268 -6.00 -10.42 10.96
N THR A 269 -4.75 -10.83 11.09
CA THR A 269 -4.01 -10.90 12.36
C THR A 269 -3.21 -9.63 12.67
N LYS A 270 -3.27 -8.62 11.79
CA LYS A 270 -2.50 -7.36 11.91
C LYS A 270 -0.99 -7.59 12.05
N ARG A 271 -0.48 -8.70 11.51
CA ARG A 271 0.87 -9.26 11.76
C ARG A 271 2.01 -8.26 11.65
N TYR A 272 1.93 -7.34 10.69
CA TYR A 272 2.99 -6.36 10.38
C TYR A 272 2.66 -4.92 10.79
N SER A 273 1.72 -4.72 11.73
CA SER A 273 1.31 -3.37 12.16
C SER A 273 2.13 -2.82 13.34
N GLY A 274 2.71 -3.69 14.17
CA GLY A 274 3.45 -3.30 15.38
C GLY A 274 4.95 -3.15 15.13
N SER A 275 5.67 -4.27 15.06
CA SER A 275 7.13 -4.31 14.85
C SER A 275 7.47 -5.01 13.53
N PRO A 276 7.13 -4.41 12.37
CA PRO A 276 7.23 -5.07 11.06
C PRO A 276 8.62 -5.64 10.78
N GLU A 277 9.71 -4.94 11.09
CA GLU A 277 11.07 -5.44 10.82
C GLU A 277 11.41 -6.71 11.60
N SER A 278 11.09 -6.74 12.89
CA SER A 278 11.32 -7.92 13.72
C SER A 278 10.45 -9.09 13.27
N THR A 279 9.19 -8.84 12.93
CA THR A 279 8.29 -9.88 12.43
C THR A 279 8.71 -10.38 11.04
N PHE A 280 9.15 -9.49 10.15
CA PHE A 280 9.69 -9.87 8.84
C PHE A 280 10.91 -10.78 9.00
N ASP A 281 11.82 -10.40 9.89
CA ASP A 281 13.04 -11.17 10.20
C ASP A 281 12.71 -12.56 10.74
N PHE A 282 11.75 -12.64 11.67
CA PHE A 282 11.28 -13.90 12.21
C PHE A 282 10.66 -14.78 11.11
N ASP A 283 9.71 -14.23 10.35
CA ASP A 283 8.95 -14.99 9.35
C ASP A 283 9.83 -15.51 8.22
N ILE A 284 10.72 -14.68 7.68
CA ILE A 284 11.59 -15.11 6.58
C ILE A 284 12.58 -16.19 7.02
N LYS A 285 13.06 -16.12 8.28
CA LYS A 285 13.90 -17.18 8.85
C LYS A 285 13.12 -18.48 9.01
N GLN A 286 11.87 -18.40 9.47
CA GLN A 286 11.00 -19.58 9.53
C GLN A 286 10.80 -20.20 8.14
N ILE A 287 10.46 -19.39 7.13
CA ILE A 287 10.27 -19.84 5.74
C ILE A 287 11.56 -20.44 5.13
N SER A 288 12.74 -20.02 5.61
CA SER A 288 14.01 -20.60 5.17
C SER A 288 14.36 -21.94 5.83
N HIS A 289 13.73 -22.29 6.96
CA HIS A 289 14.04 -23.49 7.74
C HIS A 289 12.98 -24.60 7.65
N LYS A 290 11.73 -24.25 7.30
CA LYS A 290 10.60 -25.18 7.16
C LYS A 290 9.81 -24.89 5.89
N THR A 291 9.00 -25.87 5.48
CA THR A 291 8.15 -25.68 4.30
C THR A 291 7.08 -24.62 4.59
N MET A 292 6.64 -23.91 3.55
CA MET A 292 5.62 -22.87 3.72
C MET A 292 4.27 -23.45 4.17
N ASP A 293 3.94 -24.67 3.76
CA ASP A 293 2.70 -25.35 4.17
C ASP A 293 2.67 -25.60 5.69
N GLU A 294 3.75 -26.19 6.23
CA GLU A 294 3.91 -26.42 7.67
C GLU A 294 3.84 -25.10 8.45
N TYR A 295 4.53 -24.05 7.96
CA TYR A 295 4.57 -22.77 8.66
C TYR A 295 3.22 -22.04 8.63
N LEU A 296 2.54 -22.04 7.49
CA LEU A 296 1.21 -21.47 7.36
C LEU A 296 0.23 -22.17 8.29
N LYS A 297 0.23 -23.51 8.28
CA LYS A 297 -0.65 -24.32 9.13
C LYS A 297 -0.45 -24.05 10.62
N GLU A 298 0.80 -24.00 11.09
CA GLU A 298 1.14 -23.66 12.48
C GLU A 298 0.53 -22.31 12.89
N LYS A 299 0.61 -21.31 12.00
CA LYS A 299 0.08 -19.98 12.26
C LYS A 299 -1.44 -19.90 12.22
N GLU A 300 -2.06 -20.59 11.29
CA GLU A 300 -3.51 -20.66 11.19
C GLU A 300 -4.12 -21.37 12.41
N GLU A 301 -3.54 -22.50 12.83
CA GLU A 301 -4.00 -23.24 14.01
C GLU A 301 -3.85 -22.42 15.30
N ALA A 302 -2.78 -21.64 15.42
CA ALA A 302 -2.52 -20.81 16.59
C ALA A 302 -3.41 -19.56 16.66
N GLU A 303 -3.70 -18.91 15.54
CA GLU A 303 -4.27 -17.56 15.53
C GLU A 303 -5.69 -17.46 14.92
N LEU A 304 -6.06 -18.39 14.03
CA LEU A 304 -7.37 -18.41 13.35
C LEU A 304 -8.32 -19.48 13.94
N SER A 305 -8.37 -19.56 15.27
CA SER A 305 -9.27 -20.48 16.00
C SER A 305 -10.75 -20.15 15.82
N ASP A 306 -11.65 -21.04 16.26
CA ASP A 306 -13.09 -20.74 16.25
C ASP A 306 -13.45 -19.52 17.11
N ALA A 307 -12.71 -19.23 18.17
CA ALA A 307 -12.87 -18.01 18.96
C ALA A 307 -12.47 -16.75 18.16
N PHE A 308 -11.49 -16.85 17.27
CA PHE A 308 -11.15 -15.77 16.34
C PHE A 308 -12.34 -15.47 15.42
N TRP A 309 -12.84 -16.49 14.71
CA TRP A 309 -13.89 -16.33 13.72
C TRP A 309 -15.25 -15.94 14.31
N ASN A 310 -15.64 -16.53 15.44
CA ASN A 310 -16.98 -16.36 16.00
C ASN A 310 -17.10 -15.19 16.98
N ALA A 311 -15.99 -14.65 17.49
CA ALA A 311 -16.01 -13.56 18.46
C ALA A 311 -15.06 -12.40 18.10
N SER A 312 -13.78 -12.69 17.83
CA SER A 312 -12.77 -11.63 17.64
C SER A 312 -12.95 -10.85 16.34
N LEU A 313 -13.23 -11.55 15.23
CA LEU A 313 -13.46 -10.92 13.92
C LEU A 313 -14.79 -10.13 13.88
N PRO A 314 -15.95 -10.66 14.34
CA PRO A 314 -17.17 -9.87 14.46
C PRO A 314 -17.00 -8.59 15.28
N ARG A 315 -16.23 -8.64 16.38
CA ARG A 315 -15.90 -7.45 17.17
C ARG A 315 -15.00 -6.48 16.41
N SER A 316 -14.05 -6.99 15.62
CA SER A 316 -13.19 -6.15 14.77
C SER A 316 -13.95 -5.46 13.64
N LEU A 317 -15.14 -5.97 13.28
CA LEU A 317 -16.07 -5.35 12.34
C LEU A 317 -16.99 -4.28 12.98
N ASP A 318 -16.93 -4.08 14.30
CA ASP A 318 -17.60 -2.97 14.99
C ASP A 318 -16.75 -1.70 14.90
N THR A 319 -16.82 -1.05 13.75
CA THR A 319 -16.07 0.19 13.46
C THR A 319 -16.82 1.06 12.47
N SER A 320 -16.58 2.36 12.53
CA SER A 320 -17.09 3.34 11.57
C SER A 320 -16.07 3.76 10.50
N VAL A 321 -14.87 3.19 10.53
CA VAL A 321 -13.79 3.53 9.62
C VAL A 321 -13.97 2.77 8.31
N ALA A 322 -14.43 3.46 7.26
CA ALA A 322 -14.64 2.88 5.93
C ALA A 322 -13.36 2.24 5.35
N SER A 323 -12.18 2.81 5.66
CA SER A 323 -10.88 2.26 5.26
C SER A 323 -10.39 1.11 6.16
N SER A 324 -11.28 0.45 6.91
CA SER A 324 -10.94 -0.67 7.76
C SER A 324 -10.40 -1.84 6.93
N PRO A 325 -9.21 -2.41 7.26
CA PRO A 325 -8.68 -3.56 6.54
C PRO A 325 -9.63 -4.77 6.56
N TYR A 326 -10.42 -4.94 7.63
CA TYR A 326 -11.41 -6.01 7.74
C TYR A 326 -12.59 -5.81 6.78
N PHE A 327 -13.02 -4.56 6.59
CA PHE A 327 -14.03 -4.24 5.60
C PHE A 327 -13.50 -4.48 4.18
N HIS A 328 -12.23 -4.14 3.92
CA HIS A 328 -11.63 -4.39 2.61
C HIS A 328 -11.44 -5.89 2.31
N ILE A 329 -11.14 -6.72 3.31
CA ILE A 329 -11.18 -8.18 3.14
C ILE A 329 -12.60 -8.66 2.80
N TYR A 330 -13.61 -8.12 3.49
CA TYR A 330 -15.01 -8.43 3.15
C TYR A 330 -15.32 -8.06 1.69
N LEU A 331 -14.95 -6.86 1.23
CA LEU A 331 -15.12 -6.45 -0.16
C LEU A 331 -14.33 -7.37 -1.12
N ALA A 332 -13.09 -7.72 -0.81
CA ALA A 332 -12.30 -8.65 -1.60
C ALA A 332 -12.98 -10.04 -1.70
N SER A 333 -13.64 -10.50 -0.63
CA SER A 333 -14.44 -11.73 -0.66
C SER A 333 -15.62 -11.65 -1.63
N GLN A 334 -16.26 -10.47 -1.72
CA GLN A 334 -17.35 -10.23 -2.67
C GLN A 334 -16.84 -10.19 -4.11
N VAL A 335 -15.71 -9.52 -4.34
CA VAL A 335 -15.03 -9.51 -5.64
C VAL A 335 -14.65 -10.92 -6.08
N LYS A 336 -14.04 -11.71 -5.18
CA LYS A 336 -13.63 -13.09 -5.46
C LYS A 336 -14.81 -14.00 -5.81
N ALA A 337 -15.94 -13.81 -5.14
CA ALA A 337 -17.18 -14.57 -5.39
C ALA A 337 -17.94 -14.09 -6.64
N ASN A 338 -17.52 -12.99 -7.28
CA ASN A 338 -18.28 -12.27 -8.31
C ASN A 338 -19.69 -11.92 -7.82
N ASP A 339 -19.80 -11.46 -6.57
CA ASP A 339 -21.06 -10.99 -6.02
C ASP A 339 -21.56 -9.78 -6.82
N LYS A 340 -22.87 -9.72 -7.03
CA LYS A 340 -23.55 -8.58 -7.64
C LYS A 340 -23.66 -7.45 -6.63
N GLY A 341 -23.69 -6.20 -7.10
CA GLY A 341 -23.94 -5.04 -6.25
C GLY A 341 -25.27 -5.13 -5.50
N PHE A 342 -25.42 -4.39 -4.42
CA PHE A 342 -26.63 -4.44 -3.61
C PHE A 342 -27.82 -3.92 -4.42
N LEU A 343 -28.88 -4.72 -4.48
CA LEU A 343 -30.05 -4.52 -5.33
C LEU A 343 -29.74 -4.45 -6.84
N SER A 344 -28.54 -4.82 -7.27
CA SER A 344 -28.16 -4.93 -8.69
C SER A 344 -28.48 -6.33 -9.22
N LYS A 345 -28.91 -6.39 -10.47
CA LYS A 345 -29.11 -7.67 -11.19
C LYS A 345 -27.85 -8.15 -11.89
N ASP A 346 -27.07 -7.24 -12.46
CA ASP A 346 -26.04 -7.60 -13.43
C ASP A 346 -24.67 -6.99 -13.11
N VAL A 347 -24.62 -5.83 -12.47
CA VAL A 347 -23.36 -5.14 -12.14
C VAL A 347 -22.69 -5.80 -10.94
N LEU A 348 -21.41 -6.17 -11.06
CA LEU A 348 -20.61 -6.80 -10.01
C LEU A 348 -20.10 -5.78 -8.99
N VAL A 349 -19.87 -6.24 -7.75
CA VAL A 349 -19.20 -5.43 -6.72
C VAL A 349 -17.81 -4.99 -7.18
N GLY A 350 -17.09 -5.85 -7.91
CA GLY A 350 -15.77 -5.51 -8.45
C GLY A 350 -15.80 -4.33 -9.43
N ASP A 351 -16.77 -4.32 -10.35
CA ASP A 351 -16.93 -3.22 -11.30
C ASP A 351 -17.27 -1.90 -10.59
N LEU A 352 -18.13 -1.96 -9.57
CA LEU A 352 -18.47 -0.80 -8.74
C LEU A 352 -17.23 -0.25 -8.02
N ILE A 353 -16.37 -1.10 -7.46
CA ILE A 353 -15.15 -0.65 -6.79
C ILE A 353 -14.21 0.07 -7.78
N SER A 354 -13.99 -0.50 -8.97
CA SER A 354 -13.06 0.04 -9.96
C SER A 354 -13.57 1.30 -10.68
N LEU A 355 -14.88 1.42 -10.93
CA LEU A 355 -15.44 2.50 -11.76
C LEU A 355 -15.96 3.71 -10.95
N ARG A 356 -15.65 3.81 -9.65
CA ARG A 356 -16.11 4.83 -8.69
C ARG A 356 -17.58 4.70 -8.25
N GLY A 357 -18.05 3.47 -8.03
CA GLY A 357 -19.21 3.24 -7.18
C GLY A 357 -18.96 3.77 -5.77
N ASP A 358 -19.99 4.38 -5.17
CA ASP A 358 -19.91 4.89 -3.81
C ASP A 358 -20.36 3.84 -2.79
N ILE A 359 -19.90 4.03 -1.56
CA ILE A 359 -20.41 3.27 -0.41
C ILE A 359 -21.73 3.89 0.02
N HIS A 360 -22.75 3.06 0.12
CA HIS A 360 -24.10 3.43 0.54
C HIS A 360 -24.49 2.72 1.84
N HIS A 361 -25.48 3.29 2.54
CA HIS A 361 -25.98 2.76 3.80
C HIS A 361 -27.24 1.92 3.58
N LEU A 362 -27.30 0.71 4.16
CA LEU A 362 -28.51 -0.13 4.16
C LEU A 362 -29.65 0.53 4.95
N PHE A 363 -29.33 1.12 6.08
CA PHE A 363 -30.17 2.03 6.83
C PHE A 363 -29.71 3.45 6.50
N PRO A 364 -30.46 4.23 5.69
CA PRO A 364 -30.00 5.52 5.22
C PRO A 364 -29.58 6.46 6.36
N LYS A 365 -28.48 7.16 6.16
CA LYS A 365 -27.89 8.07 7.16
C LYS A 365 -28.90 9.09 7.70
N ASP A 366 -29.66 9.74 6.83
CA ASP A 366 -30.63 10.75 7.23
C ASP A 366 -31.80 10.15 8.01
N TYR A 367 -32.20 8.92 7.68
CA TYR A 367 -33.21 8.18 8.43
C TYR A 367 -32.74 7.91 9.86
N LEU A 368 -31.53 7.37 10.03
CA LEU A 368 -30.95 7.10 11.35
C LEU A 368 -30.72 8.40 12.15
N LYS A 369 -30.25 9.47 11.50
CA LYS A 369 -30.04 10.78 12.15
C LYS A 369 -31.35 11.34 12.71
N LYS A 370 -32.46 11.25 11.98
CA LYS A 370 -33.79 11.69 12.45
C LYS A 370 -34.29 10.87 13.63
N ASN A 371 -33.86 9.61 13.73
CA ASN A 371 -34.19 8.71 14.83
C ASN A 371 -33.17 8.77 16.00
N GLY A 372 -32.31 9.81 16.05
CA GLY A 372 -31.44 10.08 17.19
C GLY A 372 -30.09 9.34 17.20
N TYR A 373 -29.71 8.68 16.11
CA TYR A 373 -28.40 8.00 16.03
C TYR A 373 -27.25 8.97 15.75
N GLU A 374 -26.15 8.78 16.48
CA GLU A 374 -24.91 9.54 16.31
C GLU A 374 -24.11 9.08 15.07
N GLN A 375 -23.14 9.90 14.66
CA GLN A 375 -22.35 9.67 13.45
C GLN A 375 -21.56 8.38 13.44
N ASN A 376 -20.92 8.04 14.55
CA ASN A 376 -20.23 6.77 14.74
C ASN A 376 -21.17 5.56 14.64
N LYS A 377 -22.46 5.71 14.92
CA LYS A 377 -23.47 4.65 14.89
C LYS A 377 -24.06 4.44 13.49
N TYR A 378 -24.41 5.50 12.77
CA TYR A 378 -24.95 5.32 11.41
C TYR A 378 -23.86 5.02 10.37
N ASN A 379 -22.60 5.42 10.61
CA ASN A 379 -21.45 5.14 9.72
C ASN A 379 -20.76 3.79 9.99
N GLN A 380 -21.47 2.81 10.55
CA GLN A 380 -20.91 1.50 10.81
C GLN A 380 -20.60 0.76 9.51
N ILE A 381 -19.46 0.08 9.41
CA ILE A 381 -19.11 -0.67 8.19
C ILE A 381 -20.10 -1.81 7.90
N ALA A 382 -20.72 -2.37 8.94
CA ALA A 382 -21.81 -3.33 8.81
C ALA A 382 -23.14 -2.69 8.38
N ASN A 383 -23.19 -1.37 8.16
CA ASN A 383 -24.28 -0.69 7.46
C ASN A 383 -23.92 -0.40 5.99
N TYR A 384 -22.69 -0.68 5.54
CA TYR A 384 -22.21 -0.31 4.22
C TYR A 384 -22.45 -1.39 3.16
N VAL A 385 -22.72 -0.94 1.94
CA VAL A 385 -22.82 -1.74 0.71
C VAL A 385 -22.38 -0.93 -0.51
N TYR A 386 -21.89 -1.61 -1.55
CA TYR A 386 -21.75 -1.02 -2.88
C TYR A 386 -23.03 -1.28 -3.67
N MET A 387 -23.60 -0.23 -4.26
CA MET A 387 -24.75 -0.30 -5.16
C MET A 387 -24.64 0.78 -6.24
N GLN A 388 -25.45 0.66 -7.28
CA GLN A 388 -25.50 1.67 -8.34
C GLN A 388 -26.16 2.95 -7.84
N GLN A 389 -25.68 4.10 -8.33
CA GLN A 389 -26.18 5.41 -7.91
C GLN A 389 -27.67 5.60 -8.25
N GLU A 390 -28.14 5.08 -9.39
CA GLU A 390 -29.55 5.21 -9.78
C GLU A 390 -30.49 4.51 -8.79
N ILE A 391 -30.06 3.35 -8.28
CA ILE A 391 -30.81 2.59 -7.27
C ILE A 391 -30.79 3.33 -5.94
N ASN A 392 -29.63 3.85 -5.53
CA ASN A 392 -29.49 4.61 -4.28
C ASN A 392 -30.38 5.87 -4.27
N ILE A 393 -30.49 6.58 -5.39
CA ILE A 393 -31.39 7.74 -5.52
C ILE A 393 -32.85 7.35 -5.25
N LYS A 394 -33.27 6.16 -5.68
CA LYS A 394 -34.66 5.67 -5.52
C LYS A 394 -34.93 5.16 -4.10
N VAL A 395 -33.95 4.55 -3.45
CA VAL A 395 -33.98 4.24 -2.00
C VAL A 395 -34.14 5.55 -1.22
N GLY A 396 -33.25 6.50 -1.44
CA GLY A 396 -33.27 7.81 -0.77
C GLY A 396 -33.17 7.68 0.75
N ASN A 397 -34.05 8.38 1.47
CA ASN A 397 -34.06 8.43 2.94
C ASN A 397 -35.11 7.51 3.59
N LYS A 398 -35.61 6.53 2.84
CA LYS A 398 -36.64 5.58 3.31
C LYS A 398 -36.06 4.61 4.32
N SER A 399 -36.85 4.14 5.27
CA SER A 399 -36.44 3.04 6.14
C SER A 399 -36.28 1.74 5.34
N PRO A 400 -35.52 0.75 5.83
CA PRO A 400 -35.48 -0.59 5.24
C PRO A 400 -36.86 -1.16 4.97
N SER A 401 -37.76 -1.10 5.95
CA SER A 401 -39.14 -1.54 5.77
C SER A 401 -39.84 -0.83 4.59
N GLU A 402 -39.73 0.49 4.48
CA GLU A 402 -40.38 1.24 3.40
C GLU A 402 -39.82 0.91 2.01
N TYR A 403 -38.49 0.90 1.82
CA TYR A 403 -37.92 0.67 0.49
C TYR A 403 -37.97 -0.80 0.07
N PHE A 404 -37.94 -1.76 1.01
CA PHE A 404 -38.13 -3.17 0.68
C PHE A 404 -39.59 -3.50 0.38
N SER A 405 -40.56 -2.91 1.09
CA SER A 405 -41.98 -3.02 0.72
C SER A 405 -42.21 -2.53 -0.70
N LEU A 406 -41.66 -1.35 -1.05
CA LEU A 406 -41.74 -0.81 -2.41
C LEU A 406 -41.06 -1.73 -3.44
N LEU A 407 -39.89 -2.30 -3.11
CA LEU A 407 -39.20 -3.23 -3.99
C LEU A 407 -40.04 -4.48 -4.29
N ILE A 408 -40.65 -5.06 -3.25
CA ILE A 408 -41.45 -6.28 -3.34
C ILE A 408 -42.76 -6.02 -4.13
N GLU A 409 -43.42 -4.88 -3.88
CA GLU A 409 -44.60 -4.47 -4.65
C GLU A 409 -44.29 -4.32 -6.15
N ASN A 410 -43.07 -3.94 -6.49
CA ASN A 410 -42.62 -3.74 -7.87
C ASN A 410 -42.21 -5.03 -8.59
N PHE A 411 -42.18 -6.19 -7.91
CA PHE A 411 -41.91 -7.47 -8.57
C PHE A 411 -42.90 -7.74 -9.71
N GLU A 412 -44.17 -7.40 -9.52
CA GLU A 412 -45.22 -7.64 -10.52
C GLU A 412 -45.42 -6.47 -11.50
N LYS A 413 -44.86 -5.28 -11.20
CA LYS A 413 -45.08 -4.04 -11.98
C LYS A 413 -43.80 -3.55 -12.65
N SER A 414 -43.61 -3.84 -13.94
CA SER A 414 -42.39 -3.52 -14.68
C SER A 414 -42.02 -2.03 -14.68
N ASP A 415 -43.00 -1.14 -14.75
CA ASP A 415 -42.78 0.29 -15.00
C ASP A 415 -42.43 1.08 -13.74
N GLU A 416 -42.63 0.50 -12.56
CA GLU A 416 -42.35 1.13 -11.25
C GLU A 416 -41.01 0.68 -10.65
N ARG A 417 -40.30 -0.25 -11.31
CA ARG A 417 -39.06 -0.87 -10.81
C ARG A 417 -37.91 0.14 -10.72
N PHE A 418 -37.21 0.10 -9.59
CA PHE A 418 -35.96 0.83 -9.39
C PHE A 418 -34.73 -0.09 -9.26
N SER A 419 -34.95 -1.40 -9.32
CA SER A 419 -33.93 -2.45 -9.27
C SER A 419 -34.25 -3.50 -10.34
N GLY A 420 -33.22 -4.19 -10.83
CA GLY A 420 -33.39 -5.31 -11.75
C GLY A 420 -33.86 -6.62 -11.08
N ILE A 421 -33.88 -6.68 -9.73
CA ILE A 421 -34.36 -7.83 -8.97
C ILE A 421 -35.87 -7.97 -9.18
N ASN A 422 -36.30 -9.13 -9.66
CA ASN A 422 -37.69 -9.33 -10.12
C ASN A 422 -38.51 -10.30 -9.27
N ASN A 423 -37.89 -11.01 -8.33
CA ASN A 423 -38.59 -11.98 -7.49
C ASN A 423 -37.89 -12.14 -6.13
N GLN A 424 -38.60 -12.79 -5.20
CA GLN A 424 -38.12 -12.99 -3.84
C GLN A 424 -36.84 -13.84 -3.77
N GLN A 425 -36.69 -14.83 -4.65
CA GLN A 425 -35.49 -15.69 -4.68
C GLN A 425 -34.24 -14.89 -5.08
N GLU A 426 -34.33 -14.03 -6.10
CA GLU A 426 -33.25 -13.13 -6.50
C GLU A 426 -32.88 -12.14 -5.37
N LEU A 427 -33.89 -11.64 -4.62
CA LEU A 427 -33.66 -10.76 -3.48
C LEU A 427 -32.91 -11.48 -2.34
N LEU A 428 -33.36 -12.69 -1.98
CA LEU A 428 -32.72 -13.49 -0.92
C LEU A 428 -31.29 -13.88 -1.31
N GLU A 429 -31.04 -14.15 -2.57
CA GLU A 429 -29.68 -14.40 -3.06
C GLU A 429 -28.80 -13.15 -2.96
N ASN A 430 -29.32 -11.97 -3.31
CA ASN A 430 -28.61 -10.71 -3.11
C ASN A 430 -28.33 -10.46 -1.61
N PHE A 431 -29.26 -10.78 -0.71
CA PHE A 431 -29.02 -10.69 0.74
C PHE A 431 -27.88 -11.59 1.20
N ARG A 432 -27.82 -12.83 0.71
CA ARG A 432 -26.70 -13.75 1.00
C ARG A 432 -25.37 -13.20 0.52
N MET A 433 -25.31 -12.68 -0.72
CA MET A 433 -24.11 -12.01 -1.27
C MET A 433 -23.62 -10.87 -0.36
N HIS A 434 -24.56 -10.12 0.26
CA HIS A 434 -24.27 -8.96 1.11
C HIS A 434 -24.26 -9.25 2.63
N CYS A 435 -24.36 -10.51 3.03
CA CYS A 435 -24.43 -10.92 4.44
C CYS A 435 -25.55 -10.20 5.22
N ILE A 436 -26.69 -9.98 4.56
CA ILE A 436 -27.83 -9.25 5.12
C ILE A 436 -28.83 -10.28 5.69
N PRO A 437 -29.22 -10.19 6.98
CA PRO A 437 -30.28 -11.03 7.52
C PRO A 437 -31.64 -10.67 6.90
N GLU A 438 -32.47 -11.68 6.63
CA GLU A 438 -33.78 -11.51 5.98
C GLU A 438 -34.74 -10.63 6.80
N THR A 439 -34.51 -10.53 8.11
CA THR A 439 -35.25 -9.65 9.04
C THR A 439 -35.23 -8.19 8.61
N VAL A 440 -34.21 -7.76 7.84
CA VAL A 440 -34.07 -6.38 7.35
C VAL A 440 -35.30 -5.85 6.61
N ILE A 441 -36.10 -6.72 5.98
CA ILE A 441 -37.31 -6.35 5.23
C ILE A 441 -38.34 -5.68 6.15
N GLY A 442 -38.40 -6.06 7.42
CA GLY A 442 -39.32 -5.47 8.40
C GLY A 442 -38.70 -4.42 9.32
N ASN A 443 -37.37 -4.23 9.24
CA ASN A 443 -36.65 -3.47 10.26
C ASN A 443 -36.96 -1.96 10.21
N GLN A 444 -37.16 -1.41 11.40
CA GLN A 444 -37.23 0.00 11.69
C GLN A 444 -35.95 0.45 12.41
N ALA A 445 -35.90 1.72 12.84
CA ALA A 445 -34.71 2.27 13.49
C ALA A 445 -34.36 1.51 14.78
N SER A 446 -35.37 1.07 15.54
CA SER A 446 -35.20 0.29 16.78
C SER A 446 -34.41 -1.00 16.61
N ASP A 447 -34.48 -1.61 15.43
CA ASP A 447 -33.88 -2.93 15.14
C ASP A 447 -32.44 -2.81 14.63
N TYR A 448 -31.94 -1.59 14.46
CA TYR A 448 -30.66 -1.31 13.81
C TYR A 448 -29.46 -1.94 14.53
N GLU A 449 -29.41 -1.90 15.86
CA GLU A 449 -28.29 -2.48 16.62
C GLU A 449 -28.29 -4.01 16.56
N GLU A 450 -29.47 -4.65 16.57
CA GLU A 450 -29.60 -6.10 16.39
C GLU A 450 -29.16 -6.50 14.99
N PHE A 451 -29.64 -5.79 13.97
CA PHE A 451 -29.24 -5.96 12.58
C PHE A 451 -27.71 -5.89 12.39
N LEU A 452 -27.06 -4.87 12.95
CA LEU A 452 -25.60 -4.74 12.85
C LEU A 452 -24.89 -5.94 13.49
N ASN A 453 -25.35 -6.42 14.64
CA ASN A 453 -24.75 -7.56 15.33
C ASN A 453 -24.91 -8.87 14.55
N GLU A 454 -26.06 -9.11 13.94
CA GLU A 454 -26.28 -10.27 13.08
C GLU A 454 -25.45 -10.19 11.80
N ARG A 455 -25.48 -9.04 11.10
CA ARG A 455 -24.72 -8.83 9.86
C ARG A 455 -23.22 -8.99 10.07
N ARG A 456 -22.64 -8.51 11.18
CA ARG A 456 -21.21 -8.72 11.48
C ARG A 456 -20.83 -10.20 11.61
N LYS A 457 -21.71 -11.04 12.18
CA LYS A 457 -21.49 -12.49 12.25
C LYS A 457 -21.51 -13.12 10.86
N LEU A 458 -22.48 -12.74 10.02
CA LEU A 458 -22.58 -13.22 8.64
C LEU A 458 -21.38 -12.77 7.80
N MET A 459 -20.94 -11.52 7.93
CA MET A 459 -19.73 -10.99 7.28
C MET A 459 -18.49 -11.76 7.72
N ALA A 460 -18.31 -12.01 9.03
CA ALA A 460 -17.19 -12.80 9.54
C ALA A 460 -17.20 -14.24 9.00
N HIS A 461 -18.39 -14.85 8.87
CA HIS A 461 -18.54 -16.17 8.26
C HIS A 461 -18.12 -16.17 6.78
N LYS A 462 -18.59 -15.20 5.98
CA LYS A 462 -18.18 -15.07 4.58
C LYS A 462 -16.67 -14.87 4.44
N ILE A 463 -16.05 -14.05 5.31
CA ILE A 463 -14.59 -13.88 5.33
C ILE A 463 -13.89 -15.21 5.65
N LYS A 464 -14.41 -16.01 6.59
CA LYS A 464 -13.88 -17.34 6.92
C LYS A 464 -13.91 -18.25 5.69
N GLU A 465 -15.07 -18.40 5.05
CA GLU A 465 -15.23 -19.23 3.86
C GLU A 465 -14.32 -18.77 2.71
N TYR A 466 -14.28 -17.46 2.47
CA TYR A 466 -13.37 -16.85 1.52
C TYR A 466 -11.91 -17.20 1.82
N TYR A 467 -11.44 -16.99 3.06
CA TYR A 467 -10.07 -17.31 3.45
C TYR A 467 -9.70 -18.77 3.18
N PHE A 468 -10.59 -19.71 3.51
CA PHE A 468 -10.38 -21.15 3.28
C PHE A 468 -10.55 -21.60 1.83
N SER A 469 -11.05 -20.74 0.95
CA SER A 469 -11.10 -20.96 -0.50
C SER A 469 -9.87 -20.49 -1.28
N LEU A 470 -8.95 -19.74 -0.64
CA LEU A 470 -7.82 -19.06 -1.29
C LEU A 470 -6.70 -19.99 -1.76
#